data_AF-A0A6A3ETF7-F1
#
_entry.id   AF-A0A6A3ETF7-F1
#
_cell.length_a   1.000
_cell.length_b   1.000
_cell.length_c   1.000
_cell.angle_alpha   90.00
_cell.angle_beta   90.00
_cell.angle_gamma   90.00
#
_symmetry.space_group_name_H-M   'P 1'
#
loop_
_entity.id
_entity.type
_entity.pdbx_description
1 polymer ?
#
loop_
_entity_poly.entity_id
_entity_poly.type
_entity_poly.pdbx_seq_one_letter_code
_entity_poly.pdbx_strand_id
1 'polypeptide(L)'
;MQSKLANFQRNGTPAQVQRAKWLRAKHVVQQDVLVLPAPVQKRKQRKTVTVAGSLLTQELLDEIASAQEATRAKRPKRVQKKAPAHLAPTPAAPLVSMVIALPPRMQYE
;
A
#
# COMPACT_ATOMS: atom_id res chain seq x y z
N MET A 1 -31.48 17.74 37.09
CA MET A 1 -30.35 16.83 37.39
C MET A 1 -30.45 15.51 36.63
N GLN A 2 -31.65 14.91 36.54
CA GLN A 2 -31.92 13.62 35.90
C GLN A 2 -31.50 13.53 34.41
N SER A 3 -31.66 14.60 33.62
CA SER A 3 -31.30 14.63 32.19
C SER A 3 -29.80 14.42 31.90
N LYS A 4 -28.93 14.81 32.83
CA LYS A 4 -27.48 14.59 32.71
C LYS A 4 -27.11 13.13 33.01
N LEU A 5 -27.86 12.48 33.91
CA LEU A 5 -27.65 11.10 34.32
C LEU A 5 -28.04 10.08 33.24
N ALA A 6 -28.99 10.43 32.36
CA ALA A 6 -29.36 9.60 31.21
C ALA A 6 -28.21 9.33 30.22
N ASN A 7 -27.18 10.18 30.20
CA ASN A 7 -25.99 9.97 29.36
C ASN A 7 -25.01 8.94 29.93
N PHE A 8 -25.18 8.57 31.19
CA PHE A 8 -24.37 7.57 31.87
C PHE A 8 -25.20 6.29 31.94
N GLN A 9 -25.08 5.44 30.90
CA GLN A 9 -25.54 4.07 31.00
C GLN A 9 -24.94 3.45 32.27
N ARG A 10 -25.72 2.68 33.03
CA ARG A 10 -25.26 2.01 34.26
C ARG A 10 -24.03 1.16 33.89
N ASN A 11 -22.85 1.60 34.30
CA ASN A 11 -21.51 1.02 34.02
C ASN A 11 -20.91 1.28 32.61
N GLY A 12 -21.45 2.21 31.82
CA GLY A 12 -20.89 2.61 30.53
C GLY A 12 -19.77 3.65 30.65
N THR A 13 -18.75 3.56 29.79
CA THR A 13 -17.77 4.64 29.63
C THR A 13 -18.49 5.85 29.02
N PRO A 14 -18.43 7.06 29.62
CA PRO A 14 -19.11 8.23 29.10
C PRO A 14 -18.74 8.50 27.64
N ALA A 15 -19.70 8.95 26.83
CA ALA A 15 -19.47 9.22 25.40
C ALA A 15 -18.28 10.18 25.16
N GLN A 16 -18.05 11.13 26.07
CA GLN A 16 -16.91 12.04 26.04
C GLN A 16 -15.57 11.31 26.20
N VAL A 17 -15.50 10.31 27.08
CA VAL A 17 -14.29 9.50 27.31
C VAL A 17 -14.02 8.60 26.11
N GLN A 18 -15.06 8.02 25.51
CA GLN A 18 -14.92 7.25 24.26
C GLN A 18 -14.42 8.13 23.12
N ARG A 19 -14.96 9.35 22.98
CA ARG A 19 -14.52 10.32 21.98
C ARG A 19 -13.08 10.76 22.22
N ALA A 20 -12.68 10.99 23.47
CA ALA A 20 -11.29 11.33 23.82
C ALA A 20 -10.33 10.17 23.49
N LYS A 21 -10.73 8.92 23.78
CA LYS A 21 -9.98 7.72 23.41
C LYS A 21 -9.83 7.60 21.89
N TRP A 22 -10.91 7.86 21.15
CA TRP A 22 -10.89 7.87 19.69
C TRP A 22 -9.97 8.97 19.14
N LEU A 23 -10.04 10.20 19.67
CA LEU A 23 -9.16 11.29 19.23
C LEU A 23 -7.67 10.97 19.42
N ARG A 24 -7.31 10.26 20.49
CA ARG A 24 -5.94 9.78 20.72
C ARG A 24 -5.53 8.71 19.68
N ALA A 25 -6.42 7.79 19.36
CA ALA A 25 -6.16 6.72 18.40
C ALA A 25 -6.26 7.16 16.94
N LYS A 26 -6.99 8.24 16.64
CA LYS A 26 -7.29 8.71 15.29
C LYS A 26 -6.02 8.97 14.48
N HIS A 27 -5.01 9.58 15.09
CA HIS A 27 -3.75 9.90 14.40
C HIS A 27 -3.02 8.63 13.92
N VAL A 28 -2.92 7.63 14.79
CA VAL A 28 -2.30 6.33 14.48
C VAL A 28 -3.07 5.62 13.37
N VAL A 29 -4.40 5.57 13.48
CA VAL A 29 -5.24 4.95 12.46
C VAL A 29 -5.09 5.66 11.11
N GLN A 30 -5.03 6.98 11.10
CA GLN A 30 -4.83 7.75 9.88
C GLN A 30 -3.47 7.52 9.24
N GLN A 31 -2.40 7.43 10.02
CA GLN A 31 -1.04 7.31 9.49
C GLN A 31 -0.64 5.87 9.16
N ASP A 32 -1.06 4.91 9.97
CA ASP A 32 -0.52 3.54 9.91
C ASP A 32 -1.50 2.54 9.31
N VAL A 33 -2.81 2.80 9.40
CA VAL A 33 -3.86 1.83 8.99
C VAL A 33 -4.54 2.26 7.70
N LEU A 34 -4.88 3.54 7.57
CA LEU A 34 -5.63 4.07 6.42
C LEU A 34 -4.75 4.55 5.28
N VAL A 35 -3.45 4.73 5.51
CA VAL A 35 -2.51 5.13 4.46
C VAL A 35 -1.92 3.89 3.81
N LEU A 36 -1.91 3.90 2.48
CA LEU A 36 -1.24 2.88 1.71
C LEU A 36 0.27 2.92 2.03
N PRO A 37 0.92 1.77 2.22
CA PRO A 37 2.36 1.71 2.42
C PRO A 37 3.08 2.52 1.35
N ALA A 38 4.16 3.21 1.74
CA ALA A 38 4.95 3.97 0.80
C ALA A 38 5.35 3.06 -0.38
N PRO A 39 5.25 3.55 -1.63
CA PRO A 39 5.58 2.74 -2.79
C PRO A 39 7.02 2.27 -2.67
N VAL A 40 7.21 0.94 -2.69
CA VAL A 40 8.52 0.33 -2.58
C VAL A 40 9.37 0.80 -3.76
N GLN A 41 10.37 1.64 -3.48
CA GLN A 41 11.32 2.05 -4.50
C GLN A 41 12.17 0.83 -4.87
N LYS A 42 11.94 0.30 -6.06
CA LYS A 42 12.79 -0.76 -6.61
C LYS A 42 14.21 -0.21 -6.75
N ARG A 43 15.15 -0.80 -6.02
CA ARG A 43 16.57 -0.48 -6.19
C ARG A 43 16.98 -0.83 -7.62
N LYS A 44 17.75 0.05 -8.25
CA LYS A 44 18.36 -0.25 -9.55
C LYS A 44 19.30 -1.44 -9.36
N GLN A 45 19.02 -2.54 -10.07
CA GLN A 45 19.93 -3.68 -10.11
C GLN A 45 21.20 -3.28 -10.85
N ARG A 46 22.37 -3.63 -10.28
CA ARG A 46 23.65 -3.45 -10.96
C ARG A 46 23.69 -4.37 -12.17
N LYS A 47 24.13 -3.84 -13.31
CA LYS A 47 24.40 -4.64 -14.50
C LYS A 47 25.85 -5.06 -14.47
N THR A 48 26.09 -6.35 -14.68
CA THR A 48 27.44 -6.90 -14.85
C THR A 48 27.70 -7.06 -16.34
N VAL A 49 28.87 -6.62 -16.79
CA VAL A 49 29.37 -6.90 -18.13
C VAL A 49 30.52 -7.89 -17.98
N THR A 50 30.42 -9.04 -18.64
CA THR A 50 31.48 -10.05 -18.62
C THR A 50 32.57 -9.62 -19.59
N VAL A 51 33.78 -9.41 -19.07
CA VAL A 51 34.94 -8.93 -19.84
C VAL A 51 35.80 -10.09 -20.35
N ALA A 52 35.18 -11.21 -20.76
CA ALA A 52 35.75 -12.38 -21.45
C ALA A 52 37.24 -12.75 -21.20
N GLY A 53 37.77 -12.60 -19.98
CA GLY A 53 39.18 -12.87 -19.67
C GLY A 53 40.17 -11.75 -20.03
N SER A 54 39.71 -10.63 -20.58
CA SER A 54 40.51 -9.42 -20.79
C SER A 54 40.72 -8.66 -19.49
N LEU A 55 41.87 -7.99 -19.37
CA LEU A 55 42.13 -7.09 -18.25
C LEU A 55 41.19 -5.88 -18.32
N LEU A 56 40.63 -5.49 -17.18
CA LEU A 56 39.81 -4.30 -17.04
C LEU A 56 40.69 -3.05 -17.11
N THR A 57 40.83 -2.49 -18.30
CA THR A 57 41.53 -1.23 -18.56
C THR A 57 40.55 -0.07 -18.69
N GLN A 58 41.04 1.17 -18.56
CA GLN A 58 40.22 2.38 -18.67
C GLN A 58 39.60 2.53 -20.07
N GLU A 59 40.38 2.27 -21.12
CA GLU A 59 39.93 2.32 -22.51
C GLU A 59 38.74 1.37 -22.74
N LEU A 60 38.80 0.17 -22.18
CA LEU A 60 37.73 -0.83 -22.27
C LEU A 60 36.45 -0.36 -21.56
N LEU A 61 36.56 0.36 -20.44
CA LEU A 61 35.39 0.95 -19.77
C LEU A 61 34.74 2.05 -20.61
N ASP A 62 35.54 2.88 -21.27
CA ASP A 62 35.05 3.95 -22.15
C ASP A 62 34.36 3.37 -23.40
N GLU A 63 34.91 2.30 -23.98
CA GLU A 63 34.27 1.54 -25.06
C GLU A 63 32.93 0.93 -24.63
N ILE A 64 32.88 0.27 -23.47
CA ILE A 64 31.62 -0.29 -22.94
C ILE A 64 30.59 0.81 -22.69
N ALA A 65 31.00 1.95 -22.13
CA ALA A 65 30.11 3.06 -21.84
C ALA A 65 29.51 3.66 -23.12
N SER A 66 30.34 3.88 -24.15
CA SER A 66 29.89 4.41 -25.44
C SER A 66 28.95 3.43 -26.18
N ALA A 67 29.27 2.14 -26.16
CA ALA A 67 28.42 1.10 -26.73
C ALA A 67 27.05 1.01 -26.02
N GLN A 68 27.02 1.13 -24.69
CA GLN A 68 25.78 1.13 -23.93
C GLN A 68 24.90 2.34 -24.27
N GLU A 69 25.48 3.54 -24.42
CA GLU A 69 24.73 4.74 -24.77
C GLU A 69 24.12 4.64 -26.17
N ALA A 70 24.87 4.11 -27.14
CA ALA A 70 24.39 3.87 -28.50
C ALA A 70 23.19 2.91 -28.56
N THR A 71 23.19 1.85 -27.74
CA THR A 71 22.04 0.92 -27.68
C THR A 71 20.80 1.54 -27.01
N ARG A 72 21.01 2.49 -26.10
CA ARG A 72 19.92 3.16 -25.38
C ARG A 72 19.21 4.19 -26.24
N ALA A 73 19.95 4.92 -27.07
CA ALA A 73 19.41 5.88 -28.02
C ALA A 73 18.49 5.25 -29.08
N LYS A 74 18.72 3.98 -29.44
CA LYS A 74 17.95 3.26 -30.47
C LYS A 74 16.65 2.62 -29.98
N ARG A 75 16.32 2.70 -28.68
CA ARG A 75 15.10 2.09 -28.16
C ARG A 75 13.86 2.94 -28.52
N PRO A 76 12.87 2.40 -29.26
CA PRO A 76 11.65 3.13 -29.55
C PRO A 76 10.91 3.43 -28.24
N LYS A 77 10.53 4.70 -28.07
CA LYS A 77 9.75 5.16 -26.91
C LYS A 77 8.39 4.48 -26.97
N ARG A 78 8.18 3.43 -26.17
CA ARG A 78 6.88 2.77 -26.03
C ARG A 78 5.90 3.80 -25.47
N VAL A 79 5.10 4.40 -26.35
CA VAL A 79 4.00 5.29 -25.99
C VAL A 79 3.02 4.45 -25.18
N GLN A 80 3.00 4.66 -23.87
CA GLN A 80 1.97 4.08 -23.01
C GLN A 80 0.67 4.81 -23.35
N LYS A 81 -0.19 4.16 -24.15
CA LYS A 81 -1.57 4.60 -24.33
C LYS A 81 -2.25 4.54 -22.96
N LYS A 82 -2.47 5.71 -22.35
CA LYS A 82 -3.36 5.87 -21.20
C LYS A 82 -4.76 5.48 -21.69
N ALA A 83 -5.28 4.34 -21.25
CA ALA A 83 -6.69 4.05 -21.44
C ALA A 83 -7.48 5.00 -20.51
N PRO A 84 -8.43 5.81 -21.03
CA PRO A 84 -9.32 6.57 -20.16
C PRO A 84 -10.28 5.60 -19.49
N ALA A 85 -10.07 5.39 -18.19
CA ALA A 85 -11.02 4.72 -17.32
C ALA A 85 -12.21 5.65 -17.07
N HIS A 86 -13.23 5.64 -17.93
CA HIS A 86 -14.56 6.09 -17.55
C HIS A 86 -15.65 5.66 -18.56
N LEU A 87 -16.20 4.45 -18.39
CA LEU A 87 -17.60 4.18 -18.72
C LEU A 87 -18.18 3.26 -17.64
N ALA A 88 -18.75 3.92 -16.63
CA ALA A 88 -19.98 3.68 -15.89
C ALA A 88 -20.59 2.24 -15.75
N PRO A 89 -21.38 2.02 -14.68
CA PRO A 89 -21.61 0.74 -14.02
C PRO A 89 -22.65 -0.12 -14.74
N THR A 90 -22.61 -1.44 -14.53
CA THR A 90 -23.70 -2.36 -14.89
C THR A 90 -24.09 -3.16 -13.65
N PRO A 91 -25.40 -3.37 -13.39
CA PRO A 91 -25.93 -3.63 -12.06
C PRO A 91 -26.02 -5.12 -11.70
N ALA A 92 -26.10 -5.34 -10.37
CA ALA A 92 -26.85 -6.39 -9.66
C ALA A 92 -26.69 -7.86 -10.11
N ALA A 93 -26.03 -8.64 -9.25
CA ALA A 93 -26.36 -10.06 -9.02
C ALA A 93 -25.90 -10.50 -7.60
N PRO A 94 -26.53 -11.52 -7.00
CA PRO A 94 -26.97 -11.44 -5.60
C PRO A 94 -26.03 -12.06 -4.55
N LEU A 95 -26.32 -11.67 -3.31
CA LEU A 95 -25.79 -12.15 -2.03
C LEU A 95 -25.66 -13.67 -1.97
N VAL A 96 -24.43 -14.18 -1.86
CA VAL A 96 -24.16 -15.51 -1.32
C VAL A 96 -23.95 -15.37 0.19
N SER A 97 -24.91 -15.90 0.94
CA SER A 97 -24.87 -16.03 2.40
C SER A 97 -23.66 -16.86 2.80
N MET A 98 -22.66 -16.22 3.41
CA MET A 98 -21.53 -16.89 4.03
C MET A 98 -21.82 -17.01 5.52
N VAL A 99 -22.30 -18.19 5.92
CA VAL A 99 -22.51 -18.58 7.32
C VAL A 99 -21.14 -18.63 7.99
N ILE A 100 -20.81 -17.60 8.77
CA ILE A 100 -19.65 -17.62 9.66
C ILE A 100 -20.07 -18.34 10.93
N ALA A 101 -19.57 -19.57 11.10
CA ALA A 101 -19.68 -20.31 12.34
C ALA A 101 -18.95 -19.53 13.46
N LEU A 102 -19.69 -19.10 14.48
CA LEU A 102 -19.11 -18.58 15.72
C LEU A 102 -18.46 -19.73 16.50
N PRO A 103 -17.21 -19.60 16.98
CA PRO A 103 -16.64 -20.53 17.94
C PRO A 103 -17.27 -20.35 19.34
N PRO A 104 -17.32 -21.43 20.16
CA PRO A 104 -17.97 -21.40 21.46
C PRO A 104 -17.23 -20.50 22.46
N ARG A 105 -18.04 -19.72 23.19
CA ARG A 105 -17.65 -18.81 24.26
C ARG A 105 -17.09 -19.61 25.45
N MET A 106 -15.79 -19.53 25.66
CA MET A 106 -15.12 -20.03 26.88
C MET A 106 -15.64 -19.22 28.08
N GLN A 107 -16.41 -19.88 28.95
CA GLN A 107 -16.76 -19.40 30.28
C GLN A 107 -15.53 -19.66 31.16
N TYR A 108 -14.96 -18.61 31.75
CA TYR A 108 -14.06 -18.75 32.89
C TYR A 108 -14.95 -18.58 34.13
N GLU A 109 -14.92 -19.57 35.02
CA GLU A 109 -15.50 -19.51 36.37
C GLU A 109 -14.81 -18.46 37.24
#